data_AF-A0A0R3PUE5-F1
#
_entry.id   AF-A0A0R3PUE5-F1
#
_cell.length_a   1.000
_cell.length_b   1.000
_cell.length_c   1.000
_cell.angle_alpha   90.00
_cell.angle_beta   90.00
_cell.angle_gamma   90.00
#
_symmetry.space_group_name_H-M   'P 1'
#
loop_
_entity.id
_entity.type
_entity.pdbx_description
1 polymer ?
#
loop_
_entity_poly.entity_id
_entity_poly.type
_entity_poly.pdbx_seq_one_letter_code
_entity_poly.pdbx_strand_id
1 'polypeptide(L)' 'MVRLTVELIDNAPQFINTVRERELNLRGYKIPVIENMGITKDQFDVIDLTDNDIKRLDNLPLLKRLHTLYLHNNRVQ' A
#
# COMPACT_ATOMS: atom_id res chain seq x y z
N MET A 1 -11.70 4.93 -11.03
CA MET A 1 -10.89 5.26 -9.85
C MET A 1 -11.56 4.63 -8.65
N VAL A 2 -10.82 3.85 -7.86
CA VAL A 2 -11.33 3.21 -6.64
C VAL A 2 -10.74 3.94 -5.45
N ARG A 3 -11.54 4.13 -4.41
CA ARG A 3 -11.10 4.73 -3.15
C ARG A 3 -10.36 3.69 -2.32
N LEU A 4 -9.24 4.06 -1.68
CA LEU A 4 -8.52 3.16 -0.77
C LEU A 4 -9.25 3.08 0.58
N THR A 5 -10.26 2.21 0.67
CA THR A 5 -11.08 2.05 1.87
C THR A 5 -10.44 1.10 2.89
N VAL A 6 -10.88 1.20 4.15
CA VAL A 6 -10.49 0.26 5.22
C VAL A 6 -10.81 -1.19 4.83
N GLU A 7 -12.00 -1.43 4.29
CA GLU A 7 -12.44 -2.75 3.84
C GLU A 7 -11.57 -3.31 2.71
N LEU A 8 -11.09 -2.46 1.80
CA LEU A 8 -10.17 -2.87 0.74
C LEU A 8 -8.84 -3.34 1.35
N ILE A 9 -8.28 -2.58 2.29
CA ILE A 9 -7.02 -2.94 2.95
C ILE A 9 -7.16 -4.25 3.75
N ASP A 10 -8.25 -4.42 4.51
CA ASP A 10 -8.46 -5.62 5.32
C ASP A 10 -8.63 -6.89 4.48
N ASN A 11 -9.26 -6.78 3.31
CA ASN A 11 -9.48 -7.91 2.39
C ASN A 11 -8.35 -8.11 1.37
N ALA A 12 -7.36 -7.20 1.31
CA ALA A 12 -6.24 -7.31 0.39
C ALA A 12 -5.35 -8.52 0.72
N PRO A 13 -4.72 -9.16 -0.28
CA PRO A 13 -3.80 -10.27 -0.04
C PRO A 13 -2.63 -9.86 0.85
N GLN A 14 -2.33 -10.70 1.84
CA GLN A 14 -1.25 -10.51 2.79
C GLN A 14 -0.44 -11.80 2.88
N PHE A 15 0.87 -11.73 2.69
CA PHE A 15 1.73 -12.90 2.68
C PHE A 15 3.17 -12.56 3.07
N ILE A 16 3.99 -13.59 3.28
CA ILE A 16 5.44 -13.44 3.41
C ILE A 16 6.03 -13.55 2.00
N ASN A 17 6.72 -12.51 1.54
CA ASN A 17 7.30 -12.48 0.19
C ASN A 17 8.58 -13.34 0.09
N THR A 18 9.19 -13.40 -1.10
CA THR A 18 10.34 -14.27 -1.38
C THR A 18 11.60 -13.90 -0.60
N VAL A 19 11.69 -12.68 -0.06
CA VAL A 19 12.81 -12.22 0.78
C VAL A 19 12.46 -12.25 2.28
N ARG A 20 11.36 -12.91 2.65
CA ARG A 20 10.89 -13.14 4.03
C ARG A 20 10.34 -11.90 4.74
N GLU A 21 9.78 -10.97 3.99
CA GLU A 21 9.14 -9.76 4.54
C GLU A 21 7.61 -9.88 4.48
N ARG A 22 6.90 -9.30 5.45
CA ARG A 22 5.43 -9.28 5.44
C ARG A 22 4.93 -8.21 4.49
N GLU A 23 4.27 -8.64 3.42
CA GLU A 23 3.81 -7.78 2.33
C GLU A 23 2.28 -7.65 2.33
N LEU A 24 1.81 -6.41 2.17
CA LEU A 24 0.43 -6.08 1.85
C LEU A 24 0.33 -5.75 0.36
N ASN A 25 -0.48 -6.49 -0.39
CA ASN A 25 -0.62 -6.33 -1.82
C ASN A 25 -1.86 -5.48 -2.20
N LEU A 26 -1.63 -4.26 -2.66
CA LEU A 26 -2.64 -3.30 -3.12
C LEU A 26 -2.52 -3.03 -4.64
N ARG A 27 -2.11 -4.03 -5.42
CA ARG A 27 -1.89 -3.88 -6.86
C ARG A 27 -3.18 -3.65 -7.65
N GLY A 28 -3.10 -2.81 -8.69
CA GLY A 28 -4.10 -2.82 -9.77
C GLY A 28 -5.49 -2.24 -9.44
N TYR A 29 -5.66 -1.61 -8.26
CA TYR A 29 -6.97 -1.09 -7.83
C TYR A 29 -7.33 0.27 -8.42
N LYS A 30 -6.45 0.92 -9.19
CA LYS A 30 -6.66 2.30 -9.71
C LYS A 30 -6.88 3.29 -8.55
N ILE A 31 -6.10 3.13 -7.48
CA ILE A 31 -6.09 4.00 -6.30
C ILE A 31 -5.47 5.35 -6.70
N PRO A 32 -6.18 6.49 -6.55
CA PRO A 32 -5.64 7.80 -6.90
C PRO A 32 -4.91 8.49 -5.74
N VAL A 33 -5.22 8.11 -4.49
CA VAL A 33 -4.76 8.77 -3.25
C VAL A 33 -4.51 7.70 -2.19
N ILE A 34 -3.39 7.83 -1.48
CA ILE A 34 -3.08 7.02 -0.30
C ILE A 34 -3.88 7.57 0.89
N GLU A 35 -4.65 6.74 1.56
CA GLU A 35 -5.45 7.11 2.74
C GLU A 35 -5.74 5.87 3.59
N ASN A 36 -6.26 6.06 4.81
CA ASN A 36 -6.69 4.98 5.71
C ASN A 36 -5.60 3.98 6.15
N MET A 37 -4.33 4.30 5.90
CA MET A 37 -3.19 3.41 6.17
C MET A 37 -2.98 3.10 7.67
N GLY A 38 -3.67 3.77 8.58
CA GLY A 38 -3.64 3.46 10.02
C GLY A 38 -4.20 2.06 10.35
N ILE A 39 -5.08 1.50 9.51
CA ILE A 39 -5.62 0.15 9.73
C ILE A 39 -4.55 -0.95 9.60
N THR A 40 -3.45 -0.66 8.91
CA THR A 40 -2.32 -1.59 8.75
C THR A 40 -1.63 -1.96 10.07
N LYS A 41 -1.87 -1.17 11.14
CA LYS A 41 -1.36 -1.40 12.51
C LYS A 41 0.16 -1.61 12.55
N ASP A 42 0.89 -1.00 11.63
CA ASP A 42 2.36 -1.07 11.51
C ASP A 42 2.90 -2.51 11.45
N GLN A 43 2.13 -3.44 10.86
CA GLN A 43 2.48 -4.85 10.85
C GLN A 43 3.23 -5.32 9.60
N PHE A 44 3.34 -4.47 8.58
CA PHE A 44 3.93 -4.82 7.28
C PHE A 44 5.31 -4.20 7.11
N ASP A 45 6.19 -4.98 6.52
CA ASP A 45 7.55 -4.57 6.12
C ASP A 45 7.50 -3.90 4.73
N VAL A 46 6.57 -4.37 3.88
CA VAL A 46 6.38 -3.94 2.49
C VAL A 46 4.91 -3.63 2.20
N ILE A 47 4.66 -2.56 1.45
CA ILE A 47 3.36 -2.28 0.87
C ILE A 47 3.51 -2.13 -0.65
N ASP A 48 2.77 -2.94 -1.39
CA ASP A 48 2.81 -2.95 -2.84
C ASP A 48 1.65 -2.16 -3.44
N LEU A 49 1.97 -1.01 -4.04
CA LEU A 49 1.03 -0.10 -4.70
C LEU A 49 1.22 -0.11 -6.23
N THR A 50 1.83 -1.15 -6.79
CA THR A 50 2.08 -1.26 -8.25
C THR A 50 0.78 -1.17 -9.06
N ASP A 51 0.84 -0.56 -10.24
CA ASP A 51 -0.28 -0.43 -11.19
C ASP A 51 -1.50 0.33 -10.62
N ASN A 52 -1.25 1.45 -9.95
CA ASN A 52 -2.29 2.36 -9.46
C ASN A 52 -2.22 3.74 -10.14
N ASP A 53 -3.10 4.66 -9.75
CA ASP A 53 -3.17 6.02 -10.30
C ASP A 53 -2.66 7.07 -9.29
N ILE A 54 -1.78 6.68 -8.34
CA ILE A 54 -1.32 7.54 -7.25
C ILE A 54 -0.55 8.72 -7.82
N LYS A 55 -0.97 9.94 -7.45
CA LYS A 55 -0.38 11.18 -7.95
C LYS A 55 0.70 11.76 -7.04
N ARG A 56 0.61 11.49 -5.73
CA ARG A 56 1.50 12.03 -4.70
C ARG A 56 1.80 10.97 -3.67
N LEU A 57 3.04 10.93 -3.21
CA LEU A 57 3.43 10.12 -2.07
C LEU A 57 3.24 10.93 -0.79
N ASP A 58 2.03 10.89 -0.24
CA ASP A 58 1.63 11.59 0.98
C ASP A 58 0.70 10.72 1.84
N ASN A 59 0.22 11.26 2.96
CA ASN A 59 -0.82 10.64 3.81
C ASN A 59 -0.46 9.27 4.42
N LEU A 60 0.83 8.93 4.49
CA LEU A 60 1.30 7.80 5.28
C LEU A 60 1.39 8.21 6.77
N PRO A 61 0.74 7.48 7.70
CA PRO A 61 0.97 7.66 9.12
C PRO A 61 2.38 7.19 9.49
N LEU A 62 2.81 7.44 10.73
CA LEU A 62 4.05 6.86 11.24
C LEU A 62 3.93 5.34 11.29
N LEU A 63 4.65 4.65 10.40
CA LEU A 63 4.80 3.20 10.32
C LEU A 63 6.28 2.87 10.54
N LYS A 64 6.66 2.40 11.72
CA LYS A 64 8.06 2.16 12.10
C LYS A 64 8.63 0.89 11.46
N ARG A 65 7.77 -0.07 11.14
CA ARG A 65 8.16 -1.35 10.55
C ARG A 65 8.30 -1.26 9.03
N LEU A 66 7.43 -0.48 8.39
CA LEU A 66 7.43 -0.29 6.95
C LEU A 66 8.77 0.32 6.49
N HIS A 67 9.51 -0.40 5.65
CA HIS A 67 10.76 0.09 5.08
C HIS A 67 10.81 0.00 3.54
N THR A 68 9.82 -0.64 2.90
CA THR A 68 9.75 -0.78 1.44
C THR A 68 8.38 -0.39 0.90
N LEU A 69 8.37 0.43 -0.16
CA LEU A 69 7.18 0.75 -0.95
C LEU A 69 7.43 0.40 -2.42
N TYR A 70 6.56 -0.42 -3.01
CA TYR A 70 6.55 -0.62 -4.46
C TYR A 70 5.53 0.33 -5.11
N LEU A 71 6.02 1.25 -5.94
CA LEU A 71 5.23 2.32 -6.56
C LEU A 71 5.26 2.26 -8.10
N HIS A 72 5.61 1.11 -8.67
CA HIS A 72 5.71 0.95 -10.13
C HIS A 72 4.39 1.29 -10.83
N ASN A 73 4.49 1.89 -12.03
CA ASN A 73 3.35 2.27 -12.87
C ASN A 73 2.28 3.12 -12.15
N ASN A 74 2.73 4.07 -11.33
CA ASN A 74 1.90 5.14 -10.79
C ASN A 74 2.13 6.46 -11.54
N ARG A 75 1.44 7.53 -11.12
CA ARG A 75 1.52 8.87 -11.72
C ARG A 75 2.15 9.88 -10.75
N VAL A 76 3.12 9.42 -9.95
CA VAL A 76 3.77 10.23 -8.92
C VAL A 76 4.55 11.38 -9.57
N GLN A 77 4.28 12.61 -9.13
CA GLN A 77 4.93 13.85 -9.59
C GLN A 77 5.37 14.69 -8.39
#